data_AF-A0A529P994-F1
#
_entry.id   AF-A0A529P994-F1
#
_cell.length_a   1.000
_cell.length_b   1.000
_cell.length_c   1.000
_cell.angle_alpha   90.00
_cell.angle_beta   90.00
_cell.angle_gamma   90.00
#
_symmetry.space_group_name_H-M   'P 1'
#
loop_
_entity.id
_entity.type
_entity.pdbx_description
1 polymer ?
#
loop_
_entity_poly.entity_id
_entity_poly.type
_entity_poly.pdbx_seq_one_letter_code
_entity_poly.pdbx_strand_id
1 'polypeptide(L)'
;LETTRLLREKLSWDEKKLITTFQSRFGAQEWLQPYTDVTVEKLAREGVKSIAIVNPGFSVDCIETLDEIGREAAETFHHAGGRNFAHIPCLNDSDEGMAVIEAMVRRELSGWV
;
A
#
# COMPACT_ATOMS: atom_id res chain seq x y z
N LEU A 1 1.79 -11.40 -6.42
CA LEU A 1 1.06 -11.11 -5.16
C LEU A 1 -0.43 -11.11 -5.46
N GLU A 2 -1.21 -11.95 -4.77
CA GLU A 2 -2.61 -12.21 -5.14
C GLU A 2 -3.54 -11.02 -4.88
N THR A 3 -3.37 -10.31 -3.74
CA THR A 3 -4.18 -9.11 -3.42
C THR A 3 -4.06 -8.03 -4.50
N THR A 4 -2.85 -7.74 -4.98
CA THR A 4 -2.65 -6.80 -6.09
C THR A 4 -3.35 -7.27 -7.36
N ARG A 5 -3.25 -8.55 -7.70
CA ARG A 5 -3.86 -9.12 -8.91
C ARG A 5 -5.38 -8.93 -8.90
N LEU A 6 -6.02 -9.28 -7.78
CA LEU A 6 -7.46 -9.12 -7.59
C LEU A 6 -7.89 -7.65 -7.60
N LEU A 7 -7.09 -6.75 -7.01
CA LEU A 7 -7.40 -5.31 -7.01
C LEU A 7 -7.30 -4.70 -8.41
N ARG A 8 -6.29 -5.08 -9.20
CA ARG A 8 -6.16 -4.69 -10.62
C ARG A 8 -7.38 -5.14 -11.44
N GLU A 9 -7.78 -6.39 -11.27
CA GLU A 9 -8.96 -6.96 -11.93
C GLU A 9 -10.22 -6.17 -11.56
N LYS A 10 -10.45 -5.94 -10.26
CA LYS A 10 -11.62 -5.21 -9.76
C LYS A 10 -11.69 -3.77 -10.26
N LEU A 11 -10.55 -3.09 -10.37
CA LEU A 11 -10.46 -1.70 -10.83
C LEU A 11 -10.30 -1.56 -12.35
N SER A 12 -10.16 -2.68 -13.07
CA SER A 12 -9.78 -2.68 -14.50
C SER A 12 -8.49 -1.88 -14.77
N TRP A 13 -7.50 -2.03 -13.88
CA TRP A 13 -6.21 -1.34 -13.95
C TRP A 13 -5.11 -2.30 -14.40
N ASP A 14 -4.16 -1.77 -15.17
CA ASP A 14 -2.97 -2.51 -15.58
C ASP A 14 -1.84 -2.41 -14.55
N GLU A 15 -0.72 -3.05 -14.85
CA GLU A 15 0.46 -3.06 -13.99
C GLU A 15 1.16 -1.70 -13.87
N LYS A 16 0.90 -0.79 -14.81
CA LYS A 16 1.46 0.58 -14.79
C LYS A 16 0.66 1.49 -13.86
N LYS A 17 -0.64 1.23 -13.69
CA LYS A 17 -1.51 2.01 -12.79
C LYS A 17 -1.46 1.56 -11.32
N LEU A 18 -1.28 0.26 -11.06
CA LEU A 18 -1.13 -0.25 -9.69
C LEU A 18 0.16 -1.05 -9.58
N ILE A 19 1.20 -0.43 -9.05
CA ILE A 19 2.54 -1.02 -8.90
C ILE A 19 2.65 -1.58 -7.48
N THR A 20 3.21 -2.78 -7.33
CA THR A 20 3.53 -3.31 -6.00
C THR A 20 5.01 -3.14 -5.70
N THR A 21 5.29 -2.61 -4.53
CA THR A 21 6.63 -2.35 -4.00
C THR A 21 6.72 -2.89 -2.57
N PHE A 22 7.93 -2.93 -2.04
CA PHE A 22 8.24 -3.43 -0.71
C PHE A 22 8.98 -2.37 0.09
N GLN A 23 8.60 -2.21 1.36
CA GLN A 23 9.09 -1.20 2.28
C GLN A 23 9.88 -1.83 3.44
N SER A 24 10.39 -0.98 4.33
CA SER A 24 10.97 -1.37 5.63
C SER A 24 12.14 -2.38 5.51
N ARG A 25 13.07 -2.12 4.58
CA ARG A 25 14.30 -2.92 4.44
C ARG A 25 15.32 -2.57 5.52
N PHE A 26 16.00 -3.58 6.06
CA PHE A 26 17.03 -3.39 7.09
C PHE A 26 18.35 -4.09 6.77
N GLY A 27 19.46 -3.45 7.12
CA GLY A 27 20.81 -3.99 6.90
C GLY A 27 21.25 -3.96 5.44
N ALA A 28 22.42 -4.56 5.17
CA ALA A 28 23.08 -4.49 3.86
C ALA A 28 22.68 -5.61 2.88
N GLN A 29 21.87 -6.58 3.33
CA GLN A 29 21.42 -7.68 2.47
C GLN A 29 20.35 -7.19 1.49
N GLU A 30 20.23 -7.88 0.35
CA GLU A 30 19.18 -7.61 -0.61
C GLU A 30 17.83 -8.14 -0.10
N TRP A 31 16.81 -7.28 -0.15
CA TRP A 31 15.44 -7.61 0.22
C TRP A 31 14.58 -7.73 -1.03
N LEU A 32 13.33 -8.14 -0.85
CA LEU A 32 12.38 -8.28 -1.94
C LEU A 32 12.18 -6.92 -2.67
N GLN A 33 12.33 -6.95 -3.98
CA GLN A 33 12.23 -5.79 -4.87
C GLN A 33 10.89 -5.78 -5.63
N PRO A 34 10.41 -4.61 -6.09
CA PRO A 34 11.05 -3.28 -6.06
C PRO A 34 10.85 -2.53 -4.73
N TYR A 35 11.82 -1.70 -4.34
CA TYR A 35 11.75 -0.92 -3.10
C TYR A 35 10.83 0.31 -3.25
N THR A 36 10.03 0.59 -2.23
CA THR A 36 9.04 1.69 -2.26
C THR A 36 9.69 3.06 -2.40
N ASP A 37 10.71 3.37 -1.60
CA ASP A 37 11.45 4.64 -1.62
C ASP A 37 12.03 4.94 -3.02
N VAL A 38 12.74 3.96 -3.59
CA VAL A 38 13.35 4.06 -4.93
C VAL A 38 12.28 4.22 -6.01
N THR A 39 11.17 3.50 -5.91
CA THR A 39 10.09 3.54 -6.91
C THR A 39 9.37 4.88 -6.88
N VAL A 40 9.06 5.40 -5.69
CA VAL A 40 8.40 6.69 -5.51
C VAL A 40 9.24 7.84 -6.07
N GLU A 41 10.55 7.86 -5.76
CA GLU A 41 11.49 8.83 -6.31
C GLU A 41 11.56 8.75 -7.84
N LYS A 42 11.66 7.53 -8.38
CA LYS A 42 11.70 7.27 -9.83
C LYS A 42 10.44 7.80 -10.52
N LEU A 43 9.25 7.50 -10.01
CA LEU A 43 7.99 7.94 -10.61
C LEU A 43 7.91 9.47 -10.70
N ALA A 44 8.29 10.18 -9.64
CA ALA A 44 8.34 11.64 -9.65
C ALA A 44 9.30 12.19 -10.71
N ARG A 45 10.51 11.61 -10.82
CA ARG A 45 11.52 11.98 -11.82
C ARG A 45 11.07 11.70 -13.26
N GLU A 46 10.29 10.64 -13.47
CA GLU A 46 9.68 10.30 -14.75
C GLU A 46 8.46 11.18 -15.10
N GLY A 47 8.12 12.14 -14.25
CA GLY A 47 7.09 13.15 -14.50
C GLY A 47 5.72 12.81 -13.93
N VAL A 48 5.56 11.71 -13.19
CA VAL A 48 4.32 11.41 -12.47
C VAL A 48 4.09 12.51 -11.43
N LYS A 49 2.93 13.18 -11.52
CA LYS A 49 2.60 14.31 -10.65
C LYS A 49 1.72 13.98 -9.46
N SER A 50 1.02 12.84 -9.52
CA SER A 50 0.09 12.41 -8.49
C SER A 50 0.27 10.93 -8.22
N ILE A 51 0.44 10.55 -6.96
CA ILE A 51 0.40 9.15 -6.52
C ILE A 51 -0.49 8.99 -5.30
N ALA A 52 -1.04 7.78 -5.15
CA ALA A 52 -1.68 7.32 -3.93
C ALA A 52 -1.09 5.96 -3.55
N ILE A 53 -0.86 5.73 -2.26
CA ILE A 53 -0.27 4.50 -1.73
C ILE A 53 -1.27 3.83 -0.79
N VAL A 54 -1.47 2.52 -0.97
CA VAL A 54 -2.22 1.64 -0.06
C VAL A 54 -1.27 0.59 0.50
N ASN A 55 -1.49 0.16 1.74
CA ASN A 55 -0.63 -0.80 2.44
C ASN A 55 -1.39 -2.13 2.68
N PRO A 56 -1.59 -2.99 1.67
CA PRO A 56 -2.45 -4.17 1.80
C PRO A 56 -1.85 -5.27 2.71
N GLY A 57 -0.60 -5.10 3.16
CA GLY A 57 0.03 -5.95 4.16
C GLY A 57 -0.41 -5.64 5.60
N PHE A 58 -1.14 -4.54 5.81
CA PHE A 58 -1.63 -4.08 7.10
C PHE A 58 -3.14 -3.87 7.06
N SER A 59 -3.85 -4.30 8.10
CA SER A 59 -5.27 -4.00 8.28
C SER A 59 -5.51 -2.76 9.14
N VAL A 60 -4.50 -2.36 9.92
CA VAL A 60 -4.55 -1.25 10.88
C VAL A 60 -3.30 -0.40 10.69
N ASP A 61 -3.46 0.92 10.84
CA ASP A 61 -2.35 1.85 10.75
C ASP A 61 -1.34 1.69 11.89
N CYS A 62 -0.07 1.82 11.54
CA CYS A 62 1.08 1.67 12.42
C CYS A 62 2.19 2.64 12.00
N ILE A 63 3.36 2.54 12.63
CA ILE A 63 4.49 3.43 12.31
C ILE A 63 4.92 3.29 10.84
N GLU A 64 4.89 2.07 10.31
CA GLU A 64 5.25 1.78 8.92
C GLU A 64 4.26 2.35 7.89
N THR A 65 3.01 2.65 8.28
CA THR A 65 2.03 3.25 7.36
C THR A 65 1.96 4.76 7.52
N LEU A 66 1.92 5.25 8.76
CA LEU A 66 1.77 6.67 9.03
C LEU A 66 3.07 7.46 8.83
N ASP A 67 4.21 6.92 9.28
CA ASP A 67 5.48 7.63 9.25
C ASP A 67 6.28 7.29 7.99
N GLU A 68 6.62 6.02 7.76
CA GLU A 68 7.43 5.62 6.60
C GLU A 68 6.73 5.94 5.26
N ILE A 69 5.42 5.67 5.16
CA ILE A 69 4.65 5.97 3.94
C ILE A 69 4.04 7.37 3.99
N GLY A 70 3.31 7.71 5.05
CA GLY A 70 2.60 8.98 5.15
C GLY A 70 3.52 10.20 5.16
N ARG A 71 4.70 10.11 5.77
CA ARG A 71 5.68 11.20 5.84
C ARG A 71 6.89 10.98 4.93
N GLU A 72 7.67 9.92 5.10
CA GLU A 72 8.97 9.79 4.42
C GLU A 72 8.84 9.56 2.91
N ALA A 73 7.94 8.68 2.47
CA ALA A 73 7.67 8.49 1.05
C ALA A 73 7.04 9.74 0.42
N ALA A 74 6.20 10.47 1.15
CA ALA A 74 5.64 11.74 0.69
C ALA A 74 6.73 12.79 0.46
N GLU A 75 7.62 12.99 1.44
CA GLU A 75 8.79 13.88 1.34
C GLU A 75 9.67 13.50 0.14
N THR A 76 9.95 12.21 -0.03
CA THR A 76 10.72 11.68 -1.16
C THR A 76 10.07 12.02 -2.50
N PHE A 77 8.75 11.80 -2.63
CA PHE A 77 8.00 12.11 -3.85
C PHE A 77 8.04 13.61 -4.19
N HIS A 78 7.81 14.46 -3.19
CA HIS A 78 7.79 15.91 -3.37
C HIS A 78 9.17 16.47 -3.72
N HIS A 79 10.23 16.04 -3.03
CA HIS A 79 11.60 16.45 -3.34
C HIS A 79 12.04 16.03 -4.74
N ALA A 80 11.53 14.90 -5.24
CA ALA A 80 11.79 14.43 -6.59
C ALA A 80 10.94 15.11 -7.69
N GLY A 81 10.07 16.07 -7.35
CA GLY A 81 9.27 16.87 -8.30
C GLY A 81 7.83 16.42 -8.50
N GLY A 82 7.34 15.51 -7.65
CA GLY A 82 5.94 15.13 -7.52
C GLY A 82 5.10 16.23 -6.85
N ARG A 83 3.77 16.25 -7.07
CA ARG A 83 2.88 17.31 -6.56
C ARG A 83 1.83 16.83 -5.58
N ASN A 84 1.06 15.81 -5.96
CA ASN A 84 -0.02 15.29 -5.12
C ASN A 84 0.37 13.92 -4.58
N PHE A 85 0.30 13.77 -3.26
CA PHE A 85 0.56 12.51 -2.58
C PHE A 85 -0.62 12.21 -1.66
N ALA A 86 -1.07 10.95 -1.68
CA ALA A 86 -2.09 10.47 -0.76
C ALA A 86 -1.66 9.13 -0.16
N HIS A 87 -1.48 9.10 1.16
CA HIS A 87 -1.55 7.84 1.90
C HIS A 87 -3.03 7.49 2.09
N ILE A 88 -3.44 6.31 1.63
CA ILE A 88 -4.79 5.79 1.86
C ILE A 88 -4.74 5.02 3.19
N PRO A 89 -5.50 5.45 4.21
CA PRO A 89 -5.49 4.80 5.51
C PRO A 89 -5.79 3.31 5.42
N CYS A 90 -5.25 2.55 6.36
CA CYS A 90 -5.68 1.16 6.54
C CYS A 90 -7.18 1.09 6.89
N LEU A 91 -7.74 -0.11 6.83
CA LEU A 91 -9.16 -0.30 7.14
C LEU A 91 -9.51 0.10 8.58
N ASN A 92 -8.58 -0.08 9.53
CA ASN A 92 -8.77 0.30 10.94
C ASN A 92 -10.09 -0.26 11.48
N ASP A 93 -10.84 0.56 12.23
CA ASP A 93 -12.16 0.27 12.78
C ASP A 93 -13.32 0.79 11.90
N SER A 94 -13.07 1.04 10.62
CA SER A 94 -14.13 1.39 9.67
C SER A 94 -15.19 0.29 9.55
N ASP A 95 -16.39 0.66 9.08
CA ASP A 95 -17.46 -0.30 8.81
C ASP A 95 -16.99 -1.42 7.86
N GLU A 96 -16.22 -1.08 6.82
CA GLU A 96 -15.62 -2.06 5.91
C GLU A 96 -14.55 -2.93 6.59
N GLY A 97 -13.72 -2.35 7.46
CA GLY A 97 -12.72 -3.08 8.24
C GLY A 97 -13.35 -4.12 9.16
N MET A 98 -14.39 -3.71 9.90
CA MET A 98 -15.16 -4.59 10.77
C MET A 98 -15.92 -5.66 9.97
N ALA A 99 -16.46 -5.32 8.80
CA ALA A 99 -17.13 -6.27 7.91
C ALA A 99 -16.18 -7.39 7.44
N VAL A 100 -14.90 -7.09 7.15
CA VAL A 100 -13.90 -8.12 6.81
C VAL A 100 -13.68 -9.08 7.97
N ILE A 101 -13.49 -8.56 9.20
CA ILE A 101 -13.29 -9.39 10.39
C ILE A 101 -14.51 -10.27 10.63
N GLU A 102 -15.72 -9.70 10.57
CA GLU A 102 -16.97 -10.44 10.72
C GLU A 102 -17.10 -11.54 9.66
N ALA A 103 -16.87 -11.22 8.38
CA ALA A 103 -16.97 -12.19 7.29
C ALA A 103 -16.01 -13.37 7.48
N MET A 104 -14.78 -13.10 7.93
CA MET A 104 -13.79 -14.13 8.23
C MET A 104 -14.24 -15.00 9.40
N VAL A 105 -14.65 -14.40 10.52
CA VAL A 105 -15.13 -15.15 11.70
C VAL A 105 -16.35 -16.00 11.37
N ARG A 106 -17.35 -15.46 10.67
CA ARG A 106 -18.55 -16.21 10.27
C ARG A 106 -18.21 -17.38 9.36
N ARG A 107 -17.27 -17.20 8.42
CA ARG A 107 -16.80 -18.28 7.55
C ARG A 107 -16.14 -19.39 8.36
N GLU A 108 -15.20 -19.06 9.24
CA GLU A 108 -14.48 -20.07 10.03
C GLU A 108 -15.38 -20.77 11.06
N LEU A 109 -16.43 -20.10 11.53
CA LEU A 109 -17.45 -20.70 12.40
C LEU A 109 -18.53 -21.47 11.65
N SER A 110 -18.58 -21.43 10.31
CA SER A 110 -19.63 -22.11 9.54
C SER A 110 -19.52 -23.63 9.73
N GLY A 111 -20.51 -24.21 10.40
CA GLY A 111 -20.53 -25.62 10.81
C GLY A 111 -20.29 -25.88 12.30
N TRP A 112 -19.91 -24.86 13.07
CA TRP A 112 -19.87 -24.90 14.54
C TRP A 112 -21.12 -24.28 15.18
N VAL A 113 -21.77 -23.38 14.44
CA VAL A 113 -23.05 -22.72 14.73
C VAL A 113 -24.10 -23.09 13.70
#